data_AF-B8BZ62-F1
#
_entry.id   AF-B8BZ62-F1
#
_cell.length_a   1.000
_cell.length_b   1.000
_cell.length_c   1.000
_cell.angle_alpha   90.00
_cell.angle_beta   90.00
_cell.angle_gamma   90.00
#
_symmetry.space_group_name_H-M   'P 1'
#
loop_
_entity.id
_entity.type
_entity.pdbx_description
1 polymer ?
#
loop_
_entity_poly.entity_id
_entity_poly.type
_entity_poly.pdbx_seq_one_letter_code
_entity_poly.pdbx_strand_id
1 'polypeptide(L)' 'KPTTKSVRRKKKMYSDFVGVTYNKTHAKYQACITHYRKQHYLGRYKLAVDAALAYDESARLLKGASWKVNFT' A
#
# COMPACT_ATOMS: atom_id res chain seq x y z
N LYS A 1 7.83 -21.79 30.58
CA LYS A 1 8.50 -21.12 29.43
C LYS A 1 7.50 -21.01 28.29
N PRO A 2 7.06 -19.82 27.85
CA PRO A 2 6.47 -19.65 26.53
C PRO A 2 7.42 -18.86 25.63
N THR A 3 7.61 -19.37 24.42
CA THR A 3 8.55 -18.89 23.40
C THR A 3 7.99 -17.64 22.71
N THR A 4 8.58 -16.47 22.99
CA THR A 4 8.21 -15.19 22.40
C THR A 4 8.52 -15.18 20.90
N LYS A 5 7.50 -15.44 20.08
CA LYS A 5 7.55 -15.26 18.63
C LYS A 5 7.88 -13.79 18.34
N SER A 6 9.00 -13.55 17.64
CA SER A 6 9.46 -12.24 17.19
C SER A 6 8.35 -11.54 16.39
N VAL A 7 7.66 -10.60 17.04
CA VAL A 7 6.67 -9.73 16.40
C VAL A 7 7.46 -8.78 15.52
N ARG A 8 7.62 -9.11 14.23
CA ARG A 8 8.05 -8.17 13.20
C ARG A 8 7.25 -6.89 13.43
N ARG A 9 7.91 -5.81 13.87
CA ARG A 9 7.29 -4.51 14.12
C ARG A 9 6.43 -4.19 12.91
N LYS A 10 5.10 -4.33 13.02
CA LYS A 10 4.17 -3.92 11.97
C LYS A 10 4.51 -2.46 11.73
N LYS A 11 5.13 -2.15 10.58
CA LYS A 11 5.27 -0.75 10.12
C LYS A 11 3.89 -0.16 10.34
N LYS A 12 3.79 0.98 11.04
CA LYS A 12 2.53 1.70 11.19
C LYS A 12 2.04 2.01 9.78
N MET A 13 1.24 1.11 9.21
CA MET A 13 0.60 1.35 7.94
C MET A 13 -0.39 2.45 8.25
N TYR A 14 -0.25 3.56 7.54
CA TYR A 14 -1.11 4.71 7.73
C TYR A 14 -2.55 4.44 7.24
N SER A 15 -2.79 3.26 6.68
CA SER A 15 -4.02 2.76 6.10
C SER A 15 -4.04 1.24 6.24
N ASP A 16 -5.21 0.64 6.29
CA ASP A 16 -5.37 -0.84 6.30
C ASP A 16 -4.99 -1.50 4.97
N PHE A 17 -4.81 -0.68 3.91
CA PHE A 17 -4.48 -1.12 2.56
C PHE A 17 -2.98 -1.09 2.26
N VAL A 18 -2.52 -2.08 1.52
CA VAL A 18 -1.16 -2.23 0.98
C VAL A 18 -0.88 -1.14 -0.06
N GLY A 19 0.29 -0.52 0.05
CA GLY A 19 0.73 0.51 -0.92
C GLY A 19 0.08 1.88 -0.71
N VAL A 20 -0.79 2.02 0.28
CA VAL A 20 -1.41 3.29 0.67
C VAL A 20 -0.69 3.88 1.87
N THR A 21 -0.53 5.20 1.88
CA THR A 21 0.07 5.95 2.99
C THR A 21 -0.67 7.27 3.17
N TYR A 22 -1.05 7.61 4.38
CA TYR A 22 -1.69 8.89 4.69
C TYR A 22 -0.65 9.99 4.87
N ASN A 23 -0.76 11.04 4.06
CA ASN A 23 0.03 12.23 4.19
C ASN A 23 -0.71 13.22 5.11
N LYS A 24 -0.19 13.40 6.33
CA LYS A 24 -0.75 14.31 7.34
C LYS A 24 -0.70 15.78 6.92
N THR A 25 0.33 16.21 6.19
CA THR A 25 0.51 17.60 5.74
C THR A 25 -0.58 18.03 4.77
N HIS A 26 -0.99 17.12 3.88
CA HIS A 26 -2.02 17.40 2.89
C HIS A 26 -3.39 16.81 3.24
N ALA A 27 -3.50 16.12 4.38
CA ALA A 27 -4.67 15.35 4.79
C ALA A 27 -5.23 14.44 3.68
N LYS A 28 -4.35 13.76 2.93
CA LYS A 28 -4.70 12.94 1.77
C LYS A 28 -4.00 11.58 1.81
N TYR A 29 -4.67 10.57 1.31
CA TYR A 29 -4.09 9.25 1.09
C TYR A 29 -3.27 9.24 -0.19
N GLN A 30 -2.08 8.68 -0.14
CA GLN A 30 -1.16 8.59 -1.27
C GLN A 30 -0.93 7.12 -1.60
N ALA A 31 -1.12 6.78 -2.87
CA ALA A 31 -0.86 5.45 -3.40
C ALA A 31 0.53 5.42 -4.04
N CYS A 32 1.34 4.43 -3.64
CA CYS A 32 2.66 4.20 -4.19
C CYS A 32 2.88 2.71 -4.44
N ILE A 33 3.50 2.38 -5.57
CA ILE A 33 3.92 1.00 -5.87
C ILE A 33 5.41 0.91 -6.11
N THR A 34 6.05 -0.05 -5.46
CA THR A 34 7.46 -0.35 -5.73
C THR A 34 7.56 -1.46 -6.76
N HIS A 35 8.24 -1.16 -7.87
CA HIS A 35 8.49 -2.06 -8.97
C HIS A 35 9.97 -1.97 -9.38
N TYR A 36 10.66 -3.10 -9.55
CA TYR A 36 12.11 -3.14 -9.85
C TYR A 36 12.98 -2.21 -8.98
N ARG A 37 12.77 -2.22 -7.65
CA ARG A 37 13.45 -1.34 -6.67
C ARG A 37 13.20 0.17 -6.86
N LYS A 38 12.32 0.58 -7.77
CA LYS A 38 11.88 1.96 -7.95
C LYS A 38 10.48 2.16 -7.38
N GLN A 39 10.29 3.26 -6.66
CA GLN A 39 8.97 3.65 -6.16
C GLN A 39 8.27 4.51 -7.20
N HIS A 40 7.13 4.06 -7.68
CA HIS A 40 6.24 4.78 -8.57
C HIS A 40 5.10 5.37 -7.75
N TYR A 41 4.89 6.67 -7.89
CA TYR A 41 3.79 7.37 -7.27
C TYR A 41 2.57 7.32 -8.19
N LEU A 42 1.45 6.84 -7.67
CA LEU A 42 0.23 6.59 -8.44
C LEU A 42 -0.75 7.75 -8.32
N GLY A 43 -0.78 8.41 -7.17
CA GLY A 43 -1.66 9.55 -6.95
C GLY A 43 -1.94 9.84 -5.48
N ARG A 44 -2.67 10.93 -5.24
CA ARG A 44 -3.19 11.35 -3.94
C ARG A 44 -4.70 11.41 -4.03
N TYR A 45 -5.37 10.79 -3.07
CA TYR A 45 -6.80 10.60 -3.00
C TYR A 45 -7.32 11.08 -1.65
N LYS A 46 -8.62 11.39 -1.61
CA LYS A 46 -9.29 11.80 -0.38
C LYS A 46 -9.63 10.61 0.50
N LEU A 47 -9.96 9.47 -0.12
CA LEU A 47 -10.30 8.23 0.56
C LEU A 47 -9.16 7.22 0.47
N ALA A 48 -9.02 6.40 1.51
CA ALA A 48 -8.06 5.30 1.54
C ALA A 48 -8.40 4.22 0.51
N VAL A 49 -9.69 4.00 0.27
CA VAL A 49 -10.22 3.01 -0.68
C VAL A 49 -9.83 3.37 -2.12
N ASP A 50 -10.03 4.62 -2.53
CA ASP A 50 -9.63 5.08 -3.87
C ASP A 50 -8.13 4.91 -4.12
N ALA A 51 -7.31 5.22 -3.11
CA ALA A 51 -5.86 5.03 -3.19
C ALA A 51 -5.49 3.53 -3.32
N ALA A 52 -6.23 2.66 -2.64
CA ALA A 52 -6.01 1.22 -2.69
C ALA A 52 -6.45 0.61 -4.04
N LEU A 53 -7.58 1.08 -4.60
CA LEU A 53 -8.00 0.71 -5.96
C LEU A 53 -6.96 1.09 -7.01
N ALA A 54 -6.44 2.32 -6.94
CA ALA A 54 -5.38 2.77 -7.84
C ALA A 54 -4.10 1.92 -7.71
N TYR A 55 -3.77 1.46 -6.50
CA TYR A 55 -2.67 0.53 -6.27
C TYR A 55 -2.91 -0.82 -6.97
N ASP A 56 -4.13 -1.35 -6.87
CA ASP A 56 -4.47 -2.66 -7.41
C ASP A 56 -4.46 -2.66 -8.95
N GLU A 57 -5.00 -1.62 -9.58
CA GLU A 57 -4.90 -1.41 -11.02
C GLU A 57 -3.43 -1.35 -11.46
N SER A 58 -2.63 -0.54 -10.77
CA SER A 58 -1.21 -0.38 -11.07
C SER A 58 -0.40 -1.65 -10.84
N ALA A 59 -0.75 -2.43 -9.81
CA ALA A 59 -0.14 -3.71 -9.55
C ALA A 59 -0.43 -4.72 -10.66
N ARG A 60 -1.68 -4.75 -11.15
CA ARG A 60 -2.09 -5.61 -12.26
C ARG A 60 -1.36 -5.25 -13.55
N LEU A 61 -1.18 -3.95 -13.81
CA LEU A 61 -0.46 -3.44 -14.98
C LEU A 61 1.06 -3.67 -14.90
N LEU A 62 1.69 -3.39 -13.75
CA LEU A 62 3.15 -3.42 -13.62
C LEU A 62 3.70 -4.82 -13.30
N LYS A 63 3.00 -5.59 -12.45
CA LYS A 63 3.47 -6.87 -11.92
C LYS A 63 2.71 -8.08 -12.47
N GLY A 64 1.57 -7.87 -13.09
CA GLY A 64 0.71 -8.92 -13.62
C GLY A 64 -0.34 -9.44 -12.63
N ALA A 65 -1.18 -10.38 -13.09
CA ALA A 65 -2.35 -10.87 -12.37
C ALA A 65 -2.05 -11.67 -11.09
N SER A 66 -0.81 -12.14 -10.91
CA SER A 66 -0.41 -12.92 -9.74
C SER A 66 0.03 -12.07 -8.55
N TRP A 67 0.02 -10.73 -8.67
CA TRP A 67 0.42 -9.86 -7.57
C TRP A 67 -0.68 -9.74 -6.50
N LYS A 68 -0.25 -9.61 -5.24
CA LYS A 68 -1.16 -9.40 -4.11
C LYS A 68 -1.80 -8.00 -4.19
N VAL A 69 -3.08 -7.98 -4.52
CA VAL A 69 -3.95 -6.80 -4.53
C VAL A 69 -4.76 -6.69 -3.22
N ASN A 70 -5.33 -5.52 -2.95
CA ASN A 70 -6.16 -5.24 -1.77
C ASN A 70 -7.62 -5.65 -1.98
N PHE A 71 -8.15 -5.43 -3.18
CA PHE A 71 -9.49 -5.81 -3.60
C PHE A 71 -9.40 -6.92 -4.65
N THR A 72 -10.20 -7.98 -4.46
CA THR A 72 -10.25 -9.16 -5.32
C THR A 72 -11.43 -9.11 -6.27
#